data_AF-A0A9X8WPC3-F1
#
_entry.id   AF-A0A9X8WPC3-F1
#
_cell.length_a   1.000
_cell.length_b   1.000
_cell.length_c   1.000
_cell.angle_alpha   90.00
_cell.angle_beta   90.00
_cell.angle_gamma   90.00
#
_symmetry.space_group_name_H-M   'P 1'
#
loop_
_entity.id
_entity.type
_entity.pdbx_description
1 polymer ?
#
loop_
_entity_poly.entity_id
_entity_poly.type
_entity_poly.pdbx_seq_one_letter_code
_entity_poly.pdbx_strand_id
1 'polypeptide(L)'
;MSKNIYVKETYEWIRVGNGENELTEIEYEKLLKYLENNNDVLKSNIIDIKYKKLRFINYVGIICFENVILEILPKLSLSDNLVKDREILLQMLSICNKIPITMNEKIRLSLKNYNLLNFFCYVFH
;
A
#
# COMPACT_ATOMS: atom_id res chain seq x y z
N MET A 1 -10.96 0.18 -15.52
CA MET A 1 -10.70 -0.57 -14.27
C MET A 1 -9.44 -0.01 -13.64
N SER A 2 -9.43 0.17 -12.32
CA SER A 2 -8.21 0.55 -11.59
C SER A 2 -7.31 -0.67 -11.42
N LYS A 3 -6.03 -0.52 -11.73
CA LYS A 3 -4.98 -1.51 -11.48
C LYS A 3 -4.67 -1.52 -9.98
N ASN A 4 -4.76 -2.67 -9.33
CA ASN A 4 -4.39 -2.81 -7.92
C ASN A 4 -3.05 -3.55 -7.84
N ILE A 5 -2.05 -2.92 -7.24
CA ILE A 5 -0.74 -3.52 -6.97
C ILE A 5 -0.58 -3.60 -5.46
N TYR A 6 -0.18 -4.76 -4.95
CA TYR A 6 0.17 -4.93 -3.55
C TYR A 6 1.66 -5.21 -3.43
N VAL A 7 2.31 -4.63 -2.41
CA VAL A 7 3.70 -4.90 -2.07
C VAL A 7 3.92 -4.89 -0.57
N LYS A 8 4.86 -5.70 -0.09
CA LYS A 8 5.35 -5.67 1.27
C LYS A 8 6.52 -4.70 1.40
N GLU A 9 6.42 -3.78 2.35
CA GLU A 9 7.51 -2.83 2.63
C GLU A 9 8.83 -3.57 2.92
N THR A 10 9.96 -2.95 2.58
CA THR A 10 11.34 -3.43 2.64
C THR A 10 11.64 -4.67 1.78
N TYR A 11 10.68 -5.56 1.56
CA TYR A 11 10.86 -6.87 0.95
C TYR A 11 10.68 -6.84 -0.57
N GLU A 12 9.62 -6.21 -1.07
CA GLU A 12 9.22 -6.31 -2.47
C GLU A 12 9.59 -5.06 -3.28
N TRP A 13 9.92 -5.30 -4.55
CA TRP A 13 10.21 -4.26 -5.52
C TRP A 13 9.04 -4.11 -6.47
N ILE A 14 8.59 -2.88 -6.66
CA ILE A 14 7.73 -2.51 -7.77
C ILE A 14 8.65 -2.28 -8.97
N ARG A 15 8.42 -3.03 -10.05
CA ARG A 15 9.23 -2.98 -11.27
C ARG A 15 8.54 -2.15 -12.34
N VAL A 16 9.34 -1.56 -13.23
CA VAL A 16 8.84 -0.86 -14.41
C VAL A 16 8.75 -1.82 -15.59
N GLY A 17 7.56 -1.95 -16.17
CA GLY A 17 7.26 -2.86 -17.28
C GLY A 17 5.76 -2.91 -17.60
N ASN A 18 5.34 -3.95 -18.30
CA ASN A 18 3.96 -4.12 -18.79
C ASN A 18 3.23 -5.31 -18.14
N GLY A 19 3.79 -5.89 -17.07
CA GLY A 19 3.14 -6.94 -16.30
C GLY A 19 1.99 -6.45 -15.42
N GLU A 20 1.19 -7.39 -14.91
CA GLU A 20 0.01 -7.10 -14.07
C GLU A 20 0.38 -6.38 -12.76
N ASN A 21 1.50 -6.76 -12.14
CA ASN A 21 2.02 -6.19 -10.89
C ASN A 21 3.22 -5.23 -11.10
N GLU A 22 3.41 -4.74 -12.32
CA GLU A 22 4.47 -3.78 -12.67
C GLU A 22 3.85 -2.40 -12.89
N LEU A 23 4.65 -1.33 -12.91
CA LEU A 23 4.20 -0.01 -13.36
C LEU A 23 4.67 0.22 -14.78
N THR A 24 3.81 0.75 -15.66
CA THR A 24 4.28 1.29 -16.93
C THR A 24 5.22 2.47 -16.68
N GLU A 25 6.03 2.86 -17.67
CA GLU A 25 6.93 4.01 -17.54
C GLU A 25 6.15 5.29 -17.15
N ILE A 26 4.97 5.50 -17.74
CA ILE A 26 4.09 6.65 -17.44
C ILE A 26 3.54 6.58 -16.01
N GLU A 27 3.08 5.40 -15.57
CA GLU A 27 2.59 5.20 -14.19
C GLU A 27 3.72 5.44 -13.18
N TYR A 28 4.93 4.99 -13.50
CA TYR A 28 6.11 5.17 -12.66
C TYR A 28 6.52 6.64 -12.53
N GLU A 29 6.60 7.40 -13.62
CA GLU A 29 6.87 8.84 -13.59
C GLU A 29 5.86 9.61 -12.75
N LYS A 30 4.57 9.26 -12.87
CA LYS A 30 3.50 9.89 -12.07
C LYS A 30 3.60 9.56 -10.60
N LEU A 31 3.95 8.32 -10.25
CA LEU A 31 4.24 7.93 -8.87
C LEU A 31 5.41 8.75 -8.32
N LEU A 32 6.51 8.88 -9.06
CA LEU A 32 7.65 9.70 -8.62
C LEU A 32 7.23 11.16 -8.37
N LYS A 33 6.47 11.75 -9.29
CA LYS A 33 5.93 13.11 -9.12
C LYS A 33 5.01 13.26 -7.90
N TYR A 34 4.17 12.25 -7.64
CA TYR A 34 3.34 12.22 -6.44
C TYR A 34 4.20 12.21 -5.17
N LEU A 35 5.26 11.39 -5.16
CA LEU A 35 6.17 11.26 -4.02
C LEU A 35 7.00 12.54 -3.81
N GLU A 36 7.42 13.21 -4.88
CA GLU A 36 8.13 14.50 -4.82
C GLU A 36 7.29 15.61 -4.20
N ASN A 37 6.01 15.70 -4.56
CA ASN A 37 5.11 16.70 -4.01
C ASN A 37 4.80 16.48 -2.52
N ASN A 38 4.94 15.25 -2.04
CA ASN A 38 4.77 14.88 -0.64
C ASN A 38 6.14 14.88 0.07
N ASN A 39 6.65 16.10 0.32
CA ASN A 39 8.00 16.43 0.82
C ASN A 39 8.53 15.59 2.01
N ASP A 40 7.67 14.95 2.81
CA ASP A 40 8.09 14.10 3.93
C ASP A 40 8.60 12.73 3.49
N VAL A 41 8.20 12.25 2.30
CA VAL A 41 8.47 10.89 1.83
C VAL A 41 9.89 10.74 1.25
N LEU A 42 10.45 11.80 0.64
CA LEU A 42 11.81 11.77 0.08
C LEU A 42 12.91 12.15 1.09
N LYS A 43 12.56 12.83 2.20
CA LYS A 43 13.54 13.38 3.15
C LYS A 43 14.03 12.40 4.20
N SER A 44 13.45 11.21 4.26
CA SER A 44 13.86 10.16 5.18
C SER A 44 13.86 8.84 4.42
N ASN A 45 14.60 7.86 4.92
CA ASN A 45 14.94 6.57 4.31
C ASN A 45 13.71 5.66 4.03
N ILE A 46 12.69 6.18 3.37
CA ILE A 46 11.34 5.65 3.20
C ILE A 46 11.22 4.95 1.85
N ILE A 47 11.99 5.36 0.83
CA ILE A 47 11.95 4.76 -0.51
C ILE A 47 13.38 4.50 -0.99
N ASP A 48 13.60 3.31 -1.56
CA ASP A 48 14.83 2.92 -2.26
C ASP A 48 14.52 2.78 -3.74
N ILE A 49 15.14 3.65 -4.54
CA ILE A 49 14.95 3.73 -6.00
C ILE A 49 16.20 3.16 -6.67
N LYS A 50 16.00 2.22 -7.60
CA LYS A 50 17.04 1.63 -8.44
C LYS A 50 16.61 1.68 -9.91
N TYR A 51 17.52 1.29 -10.80
CA TYR A 51 17.19 1.22 -12.22
C TYR A 51 15.94 0.36 -12.48
N LYS A 52 14.89 1.01 -13.03
CA LYS A 52 13.59 0.43 -13.38
C LYS A 52 12.85 -0.28 -12.24
N LYS A 53 13.05 0.16 -10.99
CA LYS A 53 12.30 -0.36 -9.85
C LYS A 53 12.41 0.55 -8.62
N LEU A 54 11.42 0.49 -7.76
CA LEU A 54 11.48 1.10 -6.42
C LEU A 54 10.92 0.15 -5.36
N ARG A 55 11.27 0.39 -4.12
CA ARG A 55 10.64 -0.25 -2.96
C ARG A 55 10.41 0.77 -1.85
N PHE A 56 9.36 0.57 -1.09
CA PHE A 56 9.11 1.30 0.15
C PHE A 56 9.86 0.60 1.26
N ILE A 57 10.59 1.31 2.11
CA ILE A 57 11.35 0.75 3.25
C ILE A 57 10.52 0.87 4.52
N ASN A 58 10.08 2.09 4.86
CA ASN A 58 9.36 2.43 6.10
C ASN A 58 8.07 3.20 5.78
N TYR A 59 7.26 2.65 4.87
CA TYR A 59 5.99 3.24 4.48
C TYR A 59 4.99 2.11 4.33
N VAL A 60 3.87 2.23 5.05
CA VAL A 60 2.73 1.33 4.92
C VAL A 60 1.47 2.16 4.75
N GLY A 61 0.52 1.63 3.98
CA GLY A 61 -0.73 2.32 3.68
C GLY A 61 -1.13 2.16 2.23
N ILE A 62 -1.79 3.18 1.69
CA ILE A 62 -2.28 3.19 0.32
C ILE A 62 -1.80 4.45 -0.37
N ILE A 63 -1.38 4.29 -1.62
CA ILE A 63 -1.15 5.41 -2.54
C ILE A 63 -2.08 5.22 -3.74
N CYS A 64 -2.91 6.21 -4.01
CA CYS A 64 -3.76 6.24 -5.20
C CYS A 64 -3.27 7.35 -6.12
N PHE A 65 -2.96 6.98 -7.37
CA PHE A 65 -2.55 7.92 -8.41
C PHE A 65 -3.10 7.43 -9.74
N GLU A 66 -3.74 8.33 -10.49
CA GLU A 66 -4.42 7.99 -11.75
C GLU A 66 -5.42 6.82 -11.58
N ASN A 67 -5.16 5.73 -12.30
CA ASN A 67 -5.91 4.48 -12.28
C ASN A 67 -5.17 3.37 -11.50
N VAL A 68 -4.12 3.69 -10.76
CA VAL A 68 -3.35 2.72 -9.97
C VAL A 68 -3.63 2.92 -8.48
N ILE A 69 -3.93 1.81 -7.81
CA ILE A 69 -4.04 1.72 -6.36
C ILE A 69 -2.88 0.84 -5.90
N LEU A 70 -2.01 1.43 -5.10
CA LEU A 70 -0.86 0.75 -4.52
C LEU A 70 -1.12 0.50 -3.04
N GLU A 71 -1.25 -0.77 -2.66
CA GLU A 71 -1.33 -1.21 -1.26
C GLU A 71 0.07 -1.61 -0.77
N ILE A 72 0.56 -0.91 0.25
CA ILE A 72 1.89 -1.14 0.82
C ILE A 72 1.68 -1.71 2.23
N LEU A 73 1.96 -3.00 2.37
CA LEU A 73 1.65 -3.79 3.55
C LEU A 73 2.89 -4.00 4.44
N PRO A 74 2.72 -4.13 5.76
CA PRO A 74 3.82 -4.34 6.68
C PRO A 74 4.47 -5.71 6.46
N LYS A 75 5.80 -5.77 6.51
CA LYS A 75 6.58 -7.02 6.43
C LYS A 75 6.65 -7.76 7.77
N LEU A 76 5.51 -7.90 8.43
CA LEU A 76 5.39 -8.61 9.71
C LEU A 76 5.09 -10.09 9.52
N SER A 77 4.54 -10.45 8.36
CA SER A 77 4.31 -11.84 7.97
C SER A 77 5.00 -12.12 6.63
N LEU A 78 5.85 -13.16 6.62
CA LEU A 78 6.35 -13.74 5.37
C LEU A 78 5.30 -14.67 4.72
N SER A 79 4.07 -14.72 5.25
CA SER A 79 3.01 -15.52 4.67
C SER A 79 2.37 -14.78 3.49
N ASP A 80 2.03 -15.48 2.41
CA ASP A 80 1.35 -14.89 1.25
C ASP A 80 -0.16 -14.64 1.48
N ASN A 81 -0.57 -14.51 2.75
CA ASN A 81 -1.95 -14.28 3.12
C ASN A 81 -2.24 -12.78 3.18
N LEU A 82 -2.63 -12.22 2.03
CA LEU A 82 -2.96 -10.81 1.87
C LEU A 82 -4.00 -10.31 2.90
N VAL A 83 -5.02 -11.13 3.21
CA VAL A 83 -6.05 -10.76 4.19
C VAL A 83 -5.43 -10.56 5.55
N LYS A 84 -4.56 -11.49 5.98
CA LYS A 84 -3.85 -11.40 7.25
C LYS A 84 -2.93 -10.17 7.31
N ASP A 85 -2.23 -9.86 6.23
CA ASP A 85 -1.35 -8.68 6.18
C ASP A 85 -2.16 -7.37 6.28
N ARG A 86 -3.34 -7.31 5.67
CA ARG A 86 -4.29 -6.20 5.85
C ARG A 86 -4.83 -6.12 7.29
N GLU A 87 -5.18 -7.26 7.91
CA GLU A 87 -5.61 -7.29 9.31
C GLU A 87 -4.54 -6.71 10.25
N ILE A 88 -3.27 -7.08 10.03
CA ILE A 88 -2.14 -6.59 10.83
C ILE A 88 -2.01 -5.07 10.69
N LEU A 89 -2.07 -4.53 9.48
CA LEU A 89 -2.00 -3.08 9.26
C LEU A 89 -3.12 -2.35 10.02
N LEU A 90 -4.36 -2.85 9.95
CA LEU A 90 -5.49 -2.24 10.64
C LEU A 90 -5.38 -2.34 12.16
N GLN A 91 -4.85 -3.45 12.69
CA GLN A 91 -4.56 -3.58 14.11
C GLN A 91 -3.51 -2.56 14.55
N MET A 92 -2.43 -2.38 13.78
CA MET A 92 -1.42 -1.35 14.08
C MET A 92 -2.04 0.04 14.12
N LEU A 93 -2.88 0.38 13.14
CA LEU A 93 -3.55 1.68 13.06
C LEU A 93 -4.55 1.89 14.22
N SER A 94 -5.26 0.84 14.64
CA SER A 94 -6.15 0.86 15.80
C SER A 94 -5.36 1.08 17.10
N ILE A 95 -4.28 0.32 17.33
CA ILE A 95 -3.43 0.43 18.53
C ILE A 95 -2.79 1.82 18.64
N CYS A 96 -2.37 2.40 17.51
CA CYS A 96 -1.80 3.75 17.47
C CYS A 96 -2.85 4.86 17.62
N ASN A 97 -4.12 4.54 17.93
CA ASN A 97 -5.27 5.46 17.97
C ASN A 97 -5.41 6.30 16.69
N LYS A 98 -4.96 5.78 15.55
CA LYS A 98 -5.11 6.45 14.25
C LYS A 98 -6.49 6.20 13.66
N ILE A 99 -7.17 5.14 14.09
CA ILE A 99 -8.52 4.81 13.63
C ILE A 99 -9.33 4.18 14.78
N PRO A 100 -10.57 4.62 15.06
CA PRO A 100 -11.40 4.10 16.14
C PRO A 100 -12.06 2.76 15.78
N ILE A 101 -11.26 1.76 15.40
CA ILE A 101 -11.75 0.45 14.97
C ILE A 101 -11.46 -0.60 16.05
N THR A 102 -12.48 -1.36 16.45
CA THR A 102 -12.30 -2.66 17.11
C THR A 102 -12.42 -3.77 16.08
N MET A 103 -11.35 -4.57 15.91
CA MET A 103 -11.33 -5.64 14.92
C MET A 103 -12.41 -6.69 15.23
N ASN A 104 -13.42 -6.80 14.35
CA ASN A 104 -14.55 -7.72 14.51
C ASN A 104 -14.77 -8.56 13.24
N GLU A 105 -15.65 -9.55 13.31
CA GLU A 105 -15.91 -10.46 12.19
C GLU A 105 -16.43 -9.76 10.93
N LYS A 106 -17.24 -8.69 11.07
CA LYS A 106 -17.72 -7.90 9.93
C LYS A 106 -16.56 -7.25 9.17
N ILE A 107 -15.59 -6.71 9.89
CA ILE A 107 -14.40 -6.10 9.30
C ILE A 107 -13.55 -7.17 8.59
N ARG A 108 -13.33 -8.32 9.22
CA ARG A 108 -12.59 -9.44 8.60
C ARG A 108 -13.23 -9.90 7.29
N LEU A 109 -14.56 -9.99 7.26
CA LEU A 109 -15.31 -10.34 6.05
C LEU A 109 -15.16 -9.28 4.96
N SER A 110 -15.14 -7.99 5.32
CA SER A 110 -14.92 -6.91 4.36
C SER A 110 -13.51 -6.97 3.72
N LEU A 111 -12.47 -7.30 4.49
CA LEU A 111 -11.09 -7.37 4.01
C LEU A 111 -10.80 -8.52 3.05
N LYS A 112 -11.65 -9.57 3.06
CA LYS A 112 -11.62 -10.65 2.08
C LYS A 112 -12.15 -10.19 0.71
N ASN A 113 -13.13 -9.30 0.71
CA ASN A 113 -13.88 -8.95 -0.50
C ASN A 113 -13.48 -7.60 -1.09
N TYR A 114 -12.80 -6.75 -0.31
CA TYR A 114 -12.47 -5.38 -0.68
C TYR A 114 -10.99 -5.05 -0.41
N ASN A 115 -10.43 -4.13 -1.21
CA ASN A 115 -9.11 -3.55 -0.95
C ASN A 115 -9.15 -2.61 0.27
N LEU A 116 -7.98 -2.24 0.78
CA LEU A 116 -7.89 -1.32 1.92
C LEU A 116 -8.52 0.05 1.64
N LEU A 117 -8.56 0.51 0.38
CA LEU A 117 -9.13 1.81 0.02
C LEU A 117 -10.64 1.81 0.30
N ASN A 118 -11.33 0.80 -0.20
CA ASN A 118 -12.75 0.60 0.06
C ASN A 118 -13.04 0.48 1.56
N PHE A 119 -12.16 -0.16 2.31
CA PHE A 119 -12.27 -0.24 3.76
C PHE A 119 -12.18 1.14 4.43
N PHE A 120 -11.18 1.95 4.08
CA PHE A 120 -11.07 3.30 4.63
C PHE A 120 -12.25 4.18 4.24
N CYS A 121 -12.74 4.08 3.00
CA CYS A 121 -13.96 4.76 2.59
C CYS A 121 -15.17 4.32 3.42
N TYR A 122 -15.29 3.06 3.84
CA TYR A 122 -16.38 2.60 4.70
C TYR A 122 -16.28 3.13 6.14
N VAL A 123 -15.06 3.23 6.68
CA VAL A 123 -14.84 3.62 8.09
C VAL A 123 -14.96 5.12 8.32
N PHE A 124 -14.52 5.94 7.35
CA PHE A 124 -14.44 7.39 7.50
C PHE A 124 -15.61 8.16 6.85
N HIS A 125 -16.68 7.46 6.45
CA HIS A 125 -17.87 8.07 5.87
C HIS A 125 -18.90 8.54 6.89
#